data_AF-A0A850S9L6-F1
#
_entry.id   AF-A0A850S9L6-F1
#
_cell.length_a   1.000
_cell.length_b   1.000
_cell.length_c   1.000
_cell.angle_alpha   90.00
_cell.angle_beta   90.00
_cell.angle_gamma   90.00
#
_symmetry.space_group_name_H-M   'P 1'
#
loop_
_entity.id
_entity.type
_entity.pdbx_description
1 polymer ?
#
loop_
_entity_poly.entity_id
_entity_poly.type
_entity_poly.pdbx_seq_one_letter_code
_entity_poly.pdbx_strand_id
1 'polypeptide(L)'
;MTPKRQVAIMVGVFSALGVGVSVGIIAFGGGFSGGGNLFNPPTAADIYVVGAQVTDGMELGYTLTGMGPATSLEDADVSIAFDRQGDSWLTTFNIVNGTGARSDFDLLLSSQLTKEGQPDEEAKPFLEPVESSILAIRDMDYGGRDKYLVVGAPWNTIFYSSSSIVVRVTAQETVQTQAGTFDAFLLSYKLGEKTSSIWVVKDLPLPVKAEVYDPSDQLLYQYELVSLSR
;
A
#
# COMPACT_ATOMS: atom_id res chain seq x y z
N MET A 1 13.54 4.17 46.71
CA MET A 1 12.29 3.39 46.62
C MET A 1 11.78 3.47 45.19
N THR A 2 11.91 2.41 44.39
CA THR A 2 11.31 2.31 43.05
C THR A 2 11.13 0.84 42.68
N PRO A 3 9.88 0.40 42.60
CA PRO A 3 9.47 -0.48 41.51
C PRO A 3 8.00 -0.25 41.06
N LYS A 4 7.65 -0.84 39.90
CA LYS A 4 6.30 -1.16 39.38
C LYS A 4 5.63 -0.14 38.45
N ARG A 5 5.82 -0.34 37.14
CA ARG A 5 4.76 -0.87 36.26
C ARG A 5 5.35 -1.33 34.92
N GLN A 6 5.40 -2.65 34.80
CA GLN A 6 5.48 -3.39 33.53
C GLN A 6 4.15 -3.22 32.79
N VAL A 7 4.17 -3.06 31.48
CA VAL A 7 3.12 -3.56 30.59
C VAL A 7 3.81 -4.28 29.44
N ALA A 8 3.62 -5.60 29.43
CA ALA A 8 4.03 -6.50 28.37
C ALA A 8 3.07 -6.36 27.18
N ILE A 9 3.62 -6.25 25.97
CA ILE A 9 2.86 -6.37 24.73
C ILE A 9 2.89 -7.86 24.34
N MET A 10 1.72 -8.50 24.39
CA MET A 10 1.55 -9.92 24.06
C MET A 10 1.43 -10.08 22.54
N VAL A 11 2.39 -10.79 21.94
CA VAL A 11 2.33 -11.26 20.54
C VAL A 11 1.61 -12.61 20.54
N GLY A 12 0.50 -12.72 19.80
CA GLY A 12 -0.19 -13.98 19.55
C GLY A 12 0.08 -14.46 18.12
N VAL A 13 0.93 -15.49 17.99
CA VAL A 13 1.18 -16.25 16.76
C VAL A 13 0.14 -17.36 16.63
N PHE A 14 -0.46 -17.56 15.46
CA PHE A 14 -0.79 -18.90 14.96
C PHE A 14 -0.71 -18.97 13.43
N SER A 15 0.27 -19.73 12.96
CA SER A 15 0.40 -20.30 11.62
C SER A 15 -0.03 -21.78 11.67
N ALA A 16 -0.95 -22.22 10.80
CA ALA A 16 -1.01 -23.58 10.23
C ALA A 16 -2.26 -23.85 9.36
N LEU A 17 -2.00 -24.33 8.13
CA LEU A 17 -2.75 -25.33 7.33
C LEU A 17 -4.07 -24.94 6.61
N GLY A 18 -3.96 -24.74 5.29
CA GLY A 18 -4.24 -25.78 4.29
C GLY A 18 -5.69 -26.27 4.05
N VAL A 19 -6.18 -25.99 2.83
CA VAL A 19 -7.21 -26.68 2.03
C VAL A 19 -8.70 -26.35 2.28
N GLY A 20 -9.27 -25.59 1.34
CA GLY A 20 -10.39 -26.04 0.49
C GLY A 20 -11.82 -25.92 1.02
N VAL A 21 -12.56 -24.97 0.43
CA VAL A 21 -13.85 -25.12 -0.32
C VAL A 21 -14.70 -23.88 -0.13
N SER A 22 -15.01 -23.23 -1.25
CA SER A 22 -15.98 -22.15 -1.39
C SER A 22 -17.39 -22.57 -0.97
N VAL A 23 -18.10 -21.65 -0.30
CA VAL A 23 -19.48 -21.19 -0.56
C VAL A 23 -20.04 -20.60 0.75
N GLY A 24 -20.24 -19.28 0.75
CA GLY A 24 -21.31 -18.59 1.46
C GLY A 24 -21.40 -18.70 2.99
N ILE A 25 -20.62 -17.89 3.71
CA ILE A 25 -21.09 -17.20 4.92
C ILE A 25 -20.53 -15.77 4.93
N ILE A 26 -21.18 -14.85 4.22
CA ILE A 26 -21.03 -13.39 4.44
C ILE A 26 -22.20 -12.98 5.33
N ALA A 27 -22.10 -13.25 6.62
CA ALA A 27 -22.95 -12.68 7.66
C ALA A 27 -22.27 -12.95 9.01
N PHE A 28 -22.29 -11.97 9.91
CA PHE A 28 -21.52 -11.89 11.17
C PHE A 28 -20.05 -11.44 11.01
N GLY A 29 -19.87 -10.15 10.70
CA GLY A 29 -18.57 -9.49 10.87
C GLY A 29 -18.30 -8.24 10.03
N GLY A 30 -19.28 -7.69 9.30
CA GLY A 30 -19.09 -6.42 8.56
C GLY A 30 -18.53 -6.56 7.13
N GLY A 31 -18.73 -7.72 6.50
CA GLY A 31 -18.46 -7.94 5.08
C GLY A 31 -19.38 -7.09 4.20
N PHE A 32 -18.78 -6.28 3.33
CA PHE A 32 -19.42 -5.44 2.31
C PHE A 32 -20.60 -4.59 2.84
N SER A 33 -20.30 -3.49 3.53
CA SER A 33 -21.32 -2.57 4.05
C SER A 33 -21.93 -1.62 3.00
N GLY A 34 -21.83 -1.95 1.72
CA GLY A 34 -22.39 -1.14 0.64
C GLY A 34 -22.63 -1.97 -0.59
N GLY A 35 -23.87 -1.94 -1.09
CA GLY A 35 -24.27 -2.17 -2.49
C GLY A 35 -23.73 -3.38 -3.25
N GLY A 36 -23.06 -4.33 -2.61
CA GLY A 36 -22.56 -5.53 -3.26
C GLY A 36 -23.72 -6.23 -3.93
N ASN A 37 -23.65 -6.35 -5.26
CA ASN A 37 -24.72 -6.94 -6.04
C ASN A 37 -24.84 -8.40 -5.59
N LEU A 38 -25.86 -8.74 -4.80
CA LEU A 38 -26.11 -10.09 -4.26
C LEU A 38 -26.11 -11.16 -5.37
N PHE A 39 -26.34 -10.75 -6.61
CA PHE A 39 -26.41 -11.57 -7.80
C PHE A 39 -25.08 -11.70 -8.55
N ASN A 40 -24.03 -11.00 -8.14
CA ASN A 40 -22.68 -11.12 -8.71
C ASN A 40 -21.63 -11.00 -7.60
N PRO A 41 -21.40 -12.08 -6.82
CA PRO A 41 -20.43 -12.06 -5.74
C PRO A 41 -19.00 -11.84 -6.27
N PRO A 42 -18.12 -11.17 -5.51
CA PRO A 42 -16.71 -11.05 -5.87
C PRO A 42 -16.07 -12.43 -6.10
N THR A 43 -15.18 -12.49 -7.07
CA THR A 43 -14.46 -13.70 -7.48
C THR A 43 -12.96 -13.55 -7.26
N ALA A 44 -12.19 -14.62 -7.48
CA ALA A 44 -10.73 -14.55 -7.44
C ALA A 44 -10.15 -13.53 -8.45
N ALA A 45 -10.87 -13.23 -9.53
CA ALA A 45 -10.47 -12.22 -10.50
C ALA A 45 -10.55 -10.80 -9.91
N ASP A 46 -11.28 -10.58 -8.82
CA ASP A 46 -11.43 -9.27 -8.17
C ASP A 46 -10.42 -9.07 -7.04
N ILE A 47 -9.53 -10.04 -6.79
CA ILE A 47 -8.51 -9.94 -5.76
C ILE A 47 -7.33 -9.13 -6.29
N TYR A 48 -6.95 -8.08 -5.56
CA TYR A 48 -5.69 -7.40 -5.75
C TYR A 48 -4.57 -8.17 -5.08
N VAL A 49 -3.53 -8.47 -5.85
CA VAL A 49 -2.32 -9.11 -5.34
C VAL A 49 -1.16 -8.14 -5.57
N VAL A 50 -0.57 -7.68 -4.45
CA VAL A 50 0.59 -6.79 -4.47
C VAL A 50 1.70 -7.44 -5.28
N GLY A 51 2.28 -6.71 -6.23
CA GLY A 51 3.39 -7.18 -7.07
C GLY A 51 3.03 -8.17 -8.18
N ALA A 52 1.79 -8.67 -8.28
CA ALA A 52 1.41 -9.69 -9.28
C ALA A 52 1.46 -9.21 -10.75
N GLN A 53 1.57 -7.89 -10.97
CA GLN A 53 1.62 -7.26 -12.29
C GLN A 53 2.98 -6.66 -12.63
N VAL A 54 4.02 -6.96 -11.83
CA VAL A 54 5.39 -6.56 -12.16
C VAL A 54 5.89 -7.43 -13.31
N THR A 55 6.44 -6.79 -14.34
CA THR A 55 7.14 -7.45 -15.46
C THR A 55 8.61 -7.07 -15.45
N ASP A 56 9.44 -7.91 -16.05
CA ASP A 56 10.86 -7.64 -16.27
C ASP A 56 11.02 -6.37 -17.12
N GLY A 57 11.83 -5.41 -16.67
CA GLY A 57 12.01 -4.10 -17.30
C GLY A 57 10.89 -3.08 -17.03
N MET A 58 9.94 -3.39 -16.14
CA MET A 58 8.89 -2.44 -15.77
C MET A 58 9.48 -1.25 -15.02
N GLU A 59 9.03 -0.05 -15.36
CA GLU A 59 9.44 1.19 -14.67
C GLU A 59 8.20 2.01 -14.28
N LEU A 60 8.19 2.47 -13.02
CA LEU A 60 7.16 3.34 -12.46
C LEU A 60 7.81 4.62 -11.95
N GLY A 61 7.35 5.77 -12.43
CA GLY A 61 7.77 7.08 -11.91
C GLY A 61 6.65 7.73 -11.11
N TYR A 62 6.99 8.31 -9.96
CA TYR A 62 6.08 8.98 -9.05
C TYR A 62 6.61 10.36 -8.68
N THR A 63 5.72 11.35 -8.58
CA THR A 63 5.97 12.51 -7.72
C THR A 63 5.49 12.17 -6.32
N LEU A 64 6.32 12.39 -5.31
CA LEU A 64 6.07 12.05 -3.92
C LEU A 64 6.34 13.26 -3.03
N THR A 65 5.41 13.53 -2.12
CA THR A 65 5.59 14.40 -0.97
C THR A 65 5.36 13.55 0.27
N GLY A 66 6.42 13.23 1.03
CA GLY A 66 6.36 12.43 2.26
C GLY A 66 6.92 13.17 3.46
N MET A 67 6.16 13.24 4.56
CA MET A 67 6.58 13.86 5.82
C MET A 67 7.21 12.80 6.75
N GLY A 68 8.51 12.95 7.07
CA GLY A 68 9.26 12.06 7.96
C GLY A 68 10.46 12.75 8.63
N PRO A 69 10.97 12.23 9.76
CA PRO A 69 11.89 12.96 10.64
C PRO A 69 13.37 13.01 10.19
N ALA A 70 13.79 12.29 9.13
CA ALA A 70 15.20 12.18 8.76
C ALA A 70 15.53 12.62 7.32
N THR A 71 14.63 12.38 6.36
CA THR A 71 14.70 12.88 4.98
C THR A 71 13.29 13.01 4.45
N SER A 72 12.72 14.21 4.48
CA SER A 72 11.47 14.45 3.79
C SER A 72 11.72 14.23 2.30
N LEU A 73 11.01 13.28 1.71
CA LEU A 73 10.85 13.21 0.26
C LEU A 73 9.80 14.25 -0.13
N GLU A 74 10.07 15.50 0.21
CA GLU A 74 9.22 16.63 -0.16
C GLU A 74 9.49 16.97 -1.63
N ASP A 75 8.42 16.92 -2.42
CA ASP A 75 8.42 17.17 -3.86
C ASP A 75 9.52 16.40 -4.59
N ALA A 76 9.64 15.11 -4.27
CA ALA A 76 10.62 14.21 -4.84
C ALA A 76 10.06 13.47 -6.07
N ASP A 77 10.88 13.31 -7.10
CA ASP A 77 10.64 12.35 -8.17
C ASP A 77 11.27 11.01 -7.76
N VAL A 78 10.45 9.95 -7.70
CA VAL A 78 10.87 8.58 -7.37
C VAL A 78 10.59 7.69 -8.57
N SER A 79 11.64 7.15 -9.17
CA SER A 79 11.54 6.12 -10.21
C SER A 79 11.89 4.76 -9.62
N ILE A 80 11.08 3.76 -9.94
CA ILE A 80 11.20 2.38 -9.47
C ILE A 80 11.26 1.47 -10.70
N ALA A 81 12.42 0.86 -10.93
CA ALA A 81 12.63 -0.09 -12.01
C ALA A 81 12.71 -1.51 -11.45
N PHE A 82 12.12 -2.48 -12.15
CA PHE A 82 12.08 -3.87 -11.75
C PHE A 82 12.78 -4.76 -12.77
N ASP A 83 13.87 -5.40 -12.36
CA ASP A 83 14.57 -6.42 -13.15
C ASP A 83 14.41 -7.80 -12.50
N ARG A 84 14.13 -8.81 -13.31
CA ARG A 84 13.87 -10.17 -12.82
C ARG A 84 15.16 -10.79 -12.28
N GLN A 85 15.15 -11.21 -11.01
CA GLN A 85 16.26 -11.93 -10.39
C GLN A 85 15.76 -13.20 -9.70
N GLY A 86 15.71 -14.30 -10.45
CA GLY A 86 15.20 -15.59 -9.96
C GLY A 86 13.68 -15.53 -9.70
N ASP A 87 13.28 -15.70 -8.44
CA ASP A 87 11.88 -15.56 -7.99
C ASP A 87 11.56 -14.16 -7.41
N SER A 88 12.58 -13.32 -7.34
CA SER A 88 12.56 -11.98 -6.76
C SER A 88 12.80 -10.92 -7.85
N TRP A 89 12.72 -9.66 -7.45
CA TRP A 89 12.94 -8.48 -8.28
C TRP A 89 14.14 -7.71 -7.74
N LEU A 90 15.18 -7.56 -8.55
CA LEU A 90 16.16 -6.51 -8.32
C LEU A 90 15.47 -5.19 -8.64
N THR A 91 15.21 -4.40 -7.61
CA THR A 91 14.42 -3.17 -7.71
C THR A 91 15.33 -1.98 -7.52
N THR A 92 15.53 -1.20 -8.58
CA THR A 92 16.35 0.01 -8.53
C THR A 92 15.47 1.22 -8.25
N PHE A 93 15.79 1.94 -7.19
CA PHE A 93 15.16 3.21 -6.84
C PHE A 93 16.06 4.36 -7.28
N ASN A 94 15.52 5.28 -8.07
CA ASN A 94 16.16 6.54 -8.41
C ASN A 94 15.34 7.68 -7.83
N ILE A 95 15.93 8.46 -6.92
CA ILE A 95 15.24 9.54 -6.21
C ILE A 95 15.92 10.86 -6.55
N VAL A 96 15.11 11.83 -6.98
CA VAL A 96 15.50 13.24 -7.11
C VAL A 96 14.64 14.03 -6.14
N ASN A 97 15.21 14.53 -5.05
CA ASN A 97 14.43 15.30 -4.07
C ASN A 97 14.10 16.72 -4.59
N GLY A 98 13.25 17.46 -3.87
CA GLY A 98 12.86 18.84 -4.26
C GLY A 98 14.01 19.85 -4.36
N THR A 99 15.22 19.53 -3.84
CA THR A 99 16.43 20.35 -4.02
C THR A 99 17.26 19.96 -5.25
N GLY A 100 16.85 18.91 -5.97
CA GLY A 100 17.53 18.35 -7.14
C GLY A 100 18.66 17.36 -6.79
N ALA A 101 18.86 17.04 -5.52
CA ALA A 101 19.85 16.05 -5.12
C ALA A 101 19.38 14.66 -5.54
N ARG A 102 20.31 13.88 -6.11
CA ARG A 102 20.04 12.55 -6.66
C ARG A 102 20.56 11.47 -5.73
N SER A 103 19.83 10.38 -5.64
CA SER A 103 20.24 9.17 -4.92
C SER A 103 19.68 7.96 -5.64
N ASP A 104 20.51 6.95 -5.79
CA ASP A 104 20.15 5.67 -6.40
C ASP A 104 20.58 4.53 -5.48
N PHE A 105 19.74 3.51 -5.37
CA PHE A 105 20.03 2.30 -4.62
C PHE A 105 19.18 1.13 -5.10
N ASP A 106 19.69 -0.07 -4.91
CA ASP A 106 19.01 -1.30 -5.25
C ASP A 106 18.45 -1.98 -4.00
N LEU A 107 17.31 -2.64 -4.15
CA LEU A 107 16.77 -3.57 -3.17
C LEU A 107 16.34 -4.86 -3.86
N LEU A 108 16.65 -5.98 -3.23
CA LEU A 108 16.01 -7.24 -3.60
C LEU A 108 14.63 -7.28 -2.96
N LEU A 109 13.58 -7.37 -3.78
CA LEU A 109 12.20 -7.47 -3.35
C LEU A 109 11.59 -8.80 -3.78
N SER A 110 10.81 -9.43 -2.90
CA SER A 110 10.04 -10.61 -3.24
C SER A 110 8.95 -10.30 -4.28
N SER A 111 8.27 -11.33 -4.79
CA SER A 111 7.10 -11.17 -5.67
C SER A 111 5.95 -10.36 -5.06
N GLN A 112 5.91 -10.22 -3.72
CA GLN A 112 4.94 -9.39 -2.99
C GLN A 112 5.51 -8.03 -2.58
N LEU A 113 6.66 -7.65 -3.14
CA LEU A 113 7.36 -6.38 -2.86
C LEU A 113 7.81 -6.25 -1.40
N THR A 114 8.11 -7.37 -0.76
CA THR A 114 8.73 -7.40 0.57
C THR A 114 10.24 -7.45 0.43
N LYS A 115 10.96 -6.59 1.14
CA LYS A 115 12.43 -6.56 1.12
C LYS A 115 13.02 -7.90 1.55
N GLU A 116 14.01 -8.36 0.77
CA GLU A 116 14.81 -9.54 1.02
C GLU A 116 16.26 -9.12 1.30
N GLY A 117 16.79 -9.53 2.45
CA GLY A 117 18.16 -9.16 2.86
C GLY A 117 18.26 -7.81 3.58
N GLN A 118 19.49 -7.36 3.77
CA GLN A 118 19.78 -6.07 4.40
C GLN A 118 19.97 -5.01 3.32
N PRO A 119 19.38 -3.81 3.49
CA PRO A 119 19.59 -2.71 2.57
C PRO A 119 20.98 -2.12 2.72
N ASP A 120 21.50 -1.57 1.62
CA ASP A 120 22.75 -0.81 1.63
C ASP A 120 22.60 0.49 2.44
N GLU A 121 23.73 1.08 2.85
CA GLU A 121 23.75 2.29 3.68
C GLU A 121 23.12 3.49 2.95
N GLU A 122 23.28 3.54 1.62
CA GLU A 122 22.74 4.54 0.71
C GLU A 122 21.22 4.55 0.68
N ALA A 123 20.59 3.38 0.86
CA ALA A 123 19.13 3.25 0.86
C ALA A 123 18.50 3.79 2.15
N LYS A 124 19.20 3.65 3.29
CA LYS A 124 18.64 3.87 4.64
C LYS A 124 17.85 5.16 4.84
N PRO A 125 18.29 6.33 4.33
CA PRO A 125 17.52 7.56 4.50
C PRO A 125 16.15 7.46 3.81
N PHE A 126 16.08 6.84 2.65
CA PHE A 126 14.90 6.86 1.77
C PHE A 126 13.96 5.68 1.96
N LEU A 127 14.43 4.60 2.59
CA LEU A 127 13.64 3.40 2.80
C LEU A 127 12.33 3.65 3.53
N GLU A 128 12.40 4.31 4.68
CA GLU A 128 11.20 4.52 5.50
C GLU A 128 10.16 5.40 4.78
N PRO A 129 10.54 6.54 4.16
CA PRO A 129 9.61 7.31 3.35
C PRO A 129 8.98 6.53 2.20
N VAL A 130 9.75 5.73 1.45
CA VAL A 130 9.22 4.95 0.31
C VAL A 130 8.35 3.78 0.78
N GLU A 131 8.80 3.03 1.80
CA GLU A 131 8.07 1.88 2.35
C GLU A 131 6.75 2.32 3.00
N SER A 132 6.75 3.46 3.71
CA SER A 132 5.56 3.99 4.40
C SER A 132 4.60 4.76 3.49
N SER A 133 4.97 5.04 2.23
CA SER A 133 4.13 5.73 1.24
C SER A 133 3.74 4.85 0.06
N ILE A 134 4.58 4.76 -0.98
CA ILE A 134 4.30 4.06 -2.24
C ILE A 134 4.07 2.56 -1.99
N LEU A 135 4.87 1.94 -1.12
CA LEU A 135 4.76 0.50 -0.83
C LEU A 135 3.82 0.18 0.33
N ALA A 136 3.19 1.18 0.96
CA ALA A 136 2.35 0.98 2.15
C ALA A 136 1.16 0.02 1.92
N ILE A 137 0.71 -0.11 0.66
CA ILE A 137 -0.37 -1.02 0.27
C ILE A 137 -0.05 -2.50 0.58
N ARG A 138 1.25 -2.85 0.65
CA ARG A 138 1.74 -4.18 1.03
C ARG A 138 1.27 -4.54 2.42
N ASP A 139 1.46 -3.61 3.35
CA ASP A 139 1.30 -3.83 4.80
C ASP A 139 -0.15 -3.64 5.28
N MET A 140 -1.05 -3.27 4.38
CA MET A 140 -2.49 -3.28 4.66
C MET A 140 -2.98 -4.72 4.84
N ASP A 141 -3.51 -5.02 6.02
CA ASP A 141 -4.06 -6.34 6.33
C ASP A 141 -5.41 -6.23 7.04
N TYR A 142 -6.33 -7.08 6.61
CA TYR A 142 -7.64 -7.22 7.24
C TYR A 142 -7.82 -8.65 7.77
N GLY A 143 -6.91 -9.07 8.64
CA GLY A 143 -6.97 -10.36 9.32
C GLY A 143 -6.72 -11.53 8.36
N GLY A 144 -5.77 -11.39 7.44
CA GLY A 144 -5.39 -12.41 6.46
C GLY A 144 -6.43 -12.63 5.36
N ARG A 145 -7.34 -11.69 5.13
CA ARG A 145 -8.38 -11.77 4.09
C ARG A 145 -7.88 -11.19 2.76
N ASP A 146 -8.43 -11.70 1.67
CA ASP A 146 -8.12 -11.21 0.33
C ASP A 146 -8.55 -9.75 0.13
N LYS A 147 -7.74 -9.00 -0.62
CA LYS A 147 -7.94 -7.58 -0.94
C LYS A 147 -8.85 -7.43 -2.17
N TYR A 148 -10.16 -7.60 -1.99
CA TYR A 148 -11.11 -7.48 -3.10
C TYR A 148 -11.26 -6.03 -3.58
N LEU A 149 -11.14 -5.81 -4.88
CA LEU A 149 -11.43 -4.54 -5.57
C LEU A 149 -12.92 -4.44 -5.91
N VAL A 150 -13.75 -4.34 -4.87
CA VAL A 150 -15.20 -4.16 -5.00
C VAL A 150 -15.67 -3.19 -3.94
N VAL A 151 -16.57 -2.26 -4.30
CA VAL A 151 -17.11 -1.28 -3.36
C VAL A 151 -17.68 -1.96 -2.11
N GLY A 152 -17.30 -1.45 -0.94
CA GLY A 152 -17.63 -1.98 0.38
C GLY A 152 -16.62 -3.01 0.93
N ALA A 153 -15.72 -3.54 0.11
CA ALA A 153 -14.71 -4.52 0.52
C ALA A 153 -13.76 -3.93 1.57
N PRO A 154 -13.55 -4.60 2.72
CA PRO A 154 -12.56 -4.19 3.70
C PRO A 154 -11.14 -4.56 3.23
N TRP A 155 -10.17 -3.67 3.48
CA TRP A 155 -8.77 -3.81 3.06
C TRP A 155 -7.78 -3.76 4.21
N ASN A 156 -8.07 -2.97 5.24
CA ASN A 156 -7.19 -2.80 6.37
C ASN A 156 -7.97 -2.49 7.65
N THR A 157 -7.37 -2.79 8.80
CA THR A 157 -7.81 -2.22 10.09
C THR A 157 -6.72 -1.31 10.63
N ILE A 158 -6.99 -0.01 10.73
CA ILE A 158 -6.08 0.94 11.36
C ILE A 158 -6.46 1.08 12.82
N PHE A 159 -5.53 0.80 13.71
CA PHE A 159 -5.65 1.06 15.14
C PHE A 159 -5.05 2.41 15.47
N TYR A 160 -5.81 3.27 16.14
CA TYR A 160 -5.33 4.56 16.60
C TYR A 160 -5.90 4.85 17.98
N SER A 161 -5.02 5.13 18.94
CA SER A 161 -5.36 5.27 20.35
C SER A 161 -6.15 4.06 20.88
N SER A 162 -7.41 4.25 21.29
CA SER A 162 -8.30 3.20 21.80
C SER A 162 -9.38 2.77 20.79
N SER A 163 -9.29 3.22 19.54
CA SER A 163 -10.26 2.97 18.49
C SER A 163 -9.63 2.26 17.29
N SER A 164 -10.48 1.70 16.44
CA SER A 164 -10.07 1.20 15.14
C SER A 164 -11.05 1.67 14.06
N ILE A 165 -10.52 1.82 12.86
CA ILE A 165 -11.31 2.05 11.65
C ILE A 165 -10.98 0.98 10.63
N VAL A 166 -11.96 0.66 9.79
CA VAL A 166 -11.79 -0.26 8.68
C VAL A 166 -11.64 0.56 7.41
N VAL A 167 -10.50 0.40 6.73
CA VAL A 167 -10.29 0.94 5.39
C VAL A 167 -11.08 0.10 4.40
N ARG A 168 -11.83 0.74 3.51
CA ARG A 168 -12.68 0.06 2.53
C ARG A 168 -12.51 0.66 1.15
N VAL A 169 -12.81 -0.14 0.13
CA VAL A 169 -13.13 0.39 -1.20
C VAL A 169 -14.44 1.15 -1.09
N THR A 170 -14.45 2.43 -1.41
CA THR A 170 -15.64 3.29 -1.29
C THR A 170 -16.21 3.69 -2.64
N ALA A 171 -15.39 3.69 -3.69
CA ALA A 171 -15.81 3.99 -5.04
C ALA A 171 -14.95 3.26 -6.09
N GLN A 172 -15.44 3.27 -7.31
CA GLN A 172 -14.66 3.03 -8.51
C GLN A 172 -14.80 4.28 -9.38
N GLU A 173 -13.69 4.86 -9.80
CA GLU A 173 -13.66 6.11 -10.53
C GLU A 173 -12.50 6.18 -11.52
N THR A 174 -12.68 6.99 -12.56
CA THR A 174 -11.62 7.26 -13.53
C THR A 174 -10.72 8.37 -13.01
N VAL A 175 -9.42 8.08 -12.89
CA VAL A 175 -8.39 9.01 -12.41
C VAL A 175 -7.46 9.37 -13.56
N GLN A 176 -7.22 10.68 -13.74
CA GLN A 176 -6.20 11.19 -14.63
C GLN A 176 -4.92 11.45 -13.85
N THR A 177 -3.79 11.00 -14.39
CA THR A 177 -2.44 11.32 -13.94
C THR A 177 -1.59 11.74 -15.14
N GLN A 178 -0.31 12.09 -14.94
CA GLN A 178 0.60 12.32 -16.07
C GLN A 178 0.94 11.02 -16.82
N ALA A 179 0.94 9.87 -16.14
CA ALA A 179 1.19 8.57 -16.77
C ALA A 179 0.03 8.07 -17.65
N GLY A 180 -1.17 8.66 -17.51
CA GLY A 180 -2.35 8.29 -18.28
C GLY A 180 -3.65 8.37 -17.49
N THR A 181 -4.70 7.81 -18.09
CA THR A 181 -6.05 7.69 -17.51
C THR A 181 -6.26 6.26 -17.02
N PHE A 182 -6.76 6.09 -15.80
CA PHE A 182 -6.93 4.79 -15.17
C PHE A 182 -8.32 4.63 -14.56
N ASP A 183 -8.93 3.45 -14.71
CA ASP A 183 -10.09 3.06 -13.91
C ASP A 183 -9.60 2.48 -12.59
N ALA A 184 -9.77 3.25 -11.51
CA ALA A 184 -9.22 2.96 -10.20
C ALA A 184 -10.32 2.67 -9.16
N PHE A 185 -9.98 1.83 -8.19
CA PHE A 185 -10.76 1.61 -6.98
C PHE A 185 -10.20 2.50 -5.88
N LEU A 186 -11.08 3.30 -5.28
CA LEU A 186 -10.72 4.22 -4.21
C LEU A 186 -10.83 3.52 -2.86
N LEU A 187 -9.69 3.33 -2.20
CA LEU A 187 -9.65 3.05 -0.77
C LEU A 187 -9.74 4.38 -0.02
N SER A 188 -10.72 4.53 0.87
CA SER A 188 -10.80 5.75 1.68
C SER A 188 -11.21 5.52 3.13
N TYR A 189 -10.74 6.43 3.99
CA TYR A 189 -10.97 6.40 5.42
C TYR A 189 -10.70 7.76 6.07
N LYS A 190 -11.14 7.94 7.32
CA LYS A 190 -10.89 9.15 8.12
C LYS A 190 -10.32 8.78 9.49
N LEU A 191 -9.24 9.44 9.88
CA LEU A 191 -8.71 9.41 11.25
C LEU A 191 -9.05 10.69 12.02
N GLY A 192 -9.08 11.83 11.32
CA GLY A 192 -9.60 13.13 11.77
C GLY A 192 -10.77 13.59 10.90
N GLU A 193 -10.76 14.86 10.48
CA GLU A 193 -11.80 15.42 9.60
C GLU A 193 -11.52 15.18 8.11
N LYS A 194 -10.25 15.16 7.72
CA LYS A 194 -9.84 14.92 6.33
C LYS A 194 -9.95 13.44 5.96
N THR A 195 -10.30 13.20 4.70
CA THR A 195 -10.38 11.86 4.11
C THR A 195 -9.03 11.50 3.51
N SER A 196 -8.46 10.39 3.97
CA SER A 196 -7.34 9.72 3.30
C SER A 196 -7.86 8.88 2.14
N SER A 197 -7.15 8.90 1.03
CA SER A 197 -7.55 8.29 -0.25
C SER A 197 -6.36 7.61 -0.94
N ILE A 198 -6.56 6.39 -1.43
CA ILE A 198 -5.56 5.64 -2.19
C ILE A 198 -6.25 5.01 -3.40
N TRP A 199 -5.71 5.24 -4.59
CA TRP A 199 -6.31 4.80 -5.86
C TRP A 199 -5.57 3.59 -6.41
N VAL A 200 -6.23 2.43 -6.32
CA VAL A 200 -5.66 1.14 -6.72
C VAL A 200 -6.21 0.74 -8.09
N VAL A 201 -5.32 0.36 -9.00
CA VAL A 201 -5.68 -0.13 -10.33
C VAL A 201 -5.41 -1.63 -10.38
N LYS A 202 -6.38 -2.39 -10.88
CA LYS A 202 -6.34 -3.86 -10.89
C LYS A 202 -5.11 -4.43 -11.61
N ASP A 203 -4.75 -3.82 -12.74
CA ASP A 203 -3.70 -4.29 -13.63
C ASP A 203 -2.36 -3.60 -13.40
N LEU A 204 -2.15 -3.01 -12.22
CA LEU A 204 -0.89 -2.40 -11.80
C LEU A 204 -0.41 -2.98 -10.47
N PRO A 205 0.92 -3.10 -10.26
CA PRO A 205 1.47 -3.72 -9.06
C PRO A 205 1.42 -2.80 -7.83
N LEU A 206 1.29 -1.49 -8.05
CA LEU A 206 1.24 -0.44 -7.04
C LEU A 206 0.13 0.58 -7.37
N PRO A 207 -0.38 1.32 -6.38
CA PRO A 207 -1.40 2.33 -6.60
C PRO A 207 -0.88 3.48 -7.49
N VAL A 208 -1.79 4.19 -8.14
CA VAL A 208 -1.45 5.27 -9.09
C VAL A 208 -1.48 6.64 -8.44
N LYS A 209 -2.13 6.78 -7.29
CA LYS A 209 -2.28 8.03 -6.57
C LYS A 209 -2.58 7.74 -5.10
N ALA A 210 -2.13 8.61 -4.21
CA ALA A 210 -2.58 8.63 -2.83
C ALA A 210 -2.49 10.02 -2.22
N GLU A 211 -3.31 10.26 -1.22
CA GLU A 211 -3.30 11.44 -0.36
C GLU A 211 -3.76 11.00 1.03
N VAL A 212 -2.84 10.99 2.00
CA VAL A 212 -3.06 10.33 3.28
C VAL A 212 -2.72 11.25 4.43
N TYR A 213 -3.62 11.30 5.41
CA TYR A 213 -3.55 12.17 6.57
C TYR A 213 -3.41 11.41 7.87
N ASP A 214 -2.78 12.05 8.85
CA ASP A 214 -2.72 11.59 10.24
C ASP A 214 -4.00 11.95 11.02
N PRO A 215 -4.15 11.50 12.28
CA PRO A 215 -5.31 11.87 13.11
C PRO A 215 -5.43 13.37 13.44
N SER A 216 -4.40 14.17 13.19
CA SER A 216 -4.37 15.63 13.38
C SER A 216 -4.61 16.40 12.07
N ASP A 217 -5.05 15.71 11.00
CA ASP A 217 -5.27 16.24 9.65
C ASP A 217 -4.02 16.81 8.97
N GLN A 218 -2.83 16.40 9.42
CA GLN A 218 -1.55 16.68 8.78
C GLN A 218 -1.29 15.66 7.66
N LEU A 219 -0.75 16.13 6.54
CA LEU A 219 -0.42 15.28 5.41
C LEU A 219 0.72 14.33 5.78
N LEU A 220 0.49 13.02 5.77
CA LEU A 220 1.57 12.04 5.95
C LEU A 220 2.33 11.85 4.65
N TYR A 221 1.59 11.57 3.58
CA TYR A 221 2.15 11.48 2.25
C TYR A 221 1.11 11.76 1.16
N GLN A 222 1.61 12.18 0.01
CA GLN A 222 0.88 12.31 -1.23
C GLN A 222 1.77 11.83 -2.36
N TYR A 223 1.20 11.08 -3.31
CA TYR A 223 1.90 10.78 -4.56
C TYR A 223 0.95 10.67 -5.74
N GLU A 224 1.53 10.81 -6.94
CA GLU A 224 0.87 10.56 -8.21
C GLU A 224 1.85 9.89 -9.17
N LEU A 225 1.36 8.87 -9.91
CA LEU A 225 2.11 8.18 -10.94
C LEU A 225 2.29 9.12 -12.14
N VAL A 226 3.53 9.42 -12.50
CA VAL A 226 3.87 10.33 -13.60
C VAL A 226 4.41 9.62 -14.84
N SER A 227 4.97 8.43 -14.69
CA SER A 227 5.39 7.60 -15.82
C SER A 227 5.13 6.11 -15.56
N LEU A 228 4.88 5.37 -16.63
CA LEU A 228 4.70 3.92 -16.64
C LEU A 228 5.31 3.37 -17.93
N SER A 229 6.28 2.47 -17.78
CA SER A 229 6.87 1.68 -18.86
C SER A 229 6.73 0.18 -18.56
N ARG A 230 6.48 -0.63 -19.59
CA ARG A 230 6.26 -2.08 -19.51
C ARG A 230 6.97 -2.79 -20.65
#